data_AF-A0A538C488-F1
#
_entry.id   AF-A0A538C488-F1
#
_cell.length_a   1.000
_cell.length_b   1.000
_cell.length_c   1.000
_cell.angle_alpha   90.00
_cell.angle_beta   90.00
_cell.angle_gamma   90.00
#
_symmetry.space_group_name_H-M   'P 1'
#
loop_
_entity.id
_entity.type
_entity.pdbx_description
1 polymer ?
#
loop_
_entity_poly.entity_id
_entity_poly.type
_entity_poly.pdbx_seq_one_letter_code
_entity_poly.pdbx_strand_id
1 'polypeptide(L)' 'MEKRFLHTRALGGVSLDVDTGILGLLGPNGAGKTTLLRILATVLAPDAGQVRLLGRDPARSQDRLEIRR' A
#
# COMPACT_ATOMS: atom_id res chain seq x y z
N MET A 1 8.16 1.75 -1.23
CA MET A 1 7.09 2.68 -1.66
C MET A 1 7.03 3.91 -0.76
N GLU A 2 6.60 5.04 -1.31
CA GLU A 2 6.46 6.32 -0.58
C GLU A 2 5.04 6.91 -0.73
N LYS A 3 4.64 7.68 0.29
CA LYS A 3 3.42 8.49 0.26
C LYS A 3 3.61 9.76 1.07
N ARG A 4 3.22 10.89 0.50
CA ARG A 4 3.25 12.22 1.11
C ARG A 4 1.88 12.89 0.93
N PHE A 5 1.48 13.66 1.94
CA PHE A 5 0.31 14.53 1.90
C PHE A 5 0.76 15.93 2.29
N LEU A 6 0.80 16.87 1.34
CA LEU A 6 1.31 18.22 1.57
C LEU A 6 2.70 18.16 2.26
N HIS A 7 2.78 18.56 3.52
CA HIS A 7 4.02 18.59 4.32
C HIS A 7 4.28 17.32 5.13
N THR A 8 3.37 16.34 5.11
CA THR A 8 3.47 15.11 5.93
C THR A 8 3.93 13.93 5.09
N ARG A 9 5.06 13.32 5.45
CA ARG A 9 5.52 12.05 4.86
C ARG A 9 4.86 10.88 5.57
N ALA A 10 3.76 10.38 5.01
CA ALA A 10 3.01 9.26 5.59
C ALA A 10 3.71 7.91 5.43
N LEU A 11 4.43 7.68 4.31
CA LEU A 11 5.27 6.50 4.11
C LEU A 11 6.63 6.92 3.56
N GLY A 12 7.69 6.42 4.21
CA GLY A 12 9.05 6.90 4.03
C GLY A 12 9.98 6.06 3.16
N GLY A 13 9.45 5.16 2.34
CA GLY A 13 10.25 4.14 1.63
C GLY A 13 10.05 2.75 2.20
N VAL A 14 8.78 2.36 2.43
CA VAL A 14 8.43 1.04 2.98
C VAL A 14 8.65 -0.04 1.94
N SER A 15 9.41 -1.08 2.28
CA SER A 15 9.58 -2.30 1.48
C SER A 15 9.06 -3.47 2.28
N LEU A 16 8.20 -4.27 1.66
CA LEU A 16 7.53 -5.41 2.28
C LEU A 16 7.29 -6.46 1.20
N ASP A 17 7.59 -7.70 1.53
CA ASP A 17 7.23 -8.89 0.75
C ASP A 17 6.63 -9.90 1.72
N VAL A 18 5.41 -10.35 1.43
CA VAL A 18 4.58 -11.13 2.35
C VAL A 18 3.84 -12.18 1.55
N ASP A 19 4.02 -13.43 1.95
CA ASP A 19 3.28 -14.56 1.41
C ASP A 19 1.88 -14.66 2.08
N THR A 20 1.09 -15.62 1.65
CA THR A 20 -0.22 -15.93 2.22
C THR A 20 -0.15 -16.19 3.72
N GLY A 21 -1.07 -15.56 4.46
CA GLY A 21 -1.11 -15.63 5.92
C GLY A 21 -1.74 -14.40 6.55
N ILE A 22 -1.53 -14.25 7.86
CA ILE A 22 -2.03 -13.13 8.65
C ILE A 22 -0.85 -12.22 9.01
N LEU A 23 -0.91 -10.96 8.57
CA LEU A 23 0.07 -9.93 8.91
C LEU A 23 -0.52 -8.94 9.93
N GLY A 24 0.15 -8.80 11.08
CA GLY A 24 -0.16 -7.75 12.05
C GLY A 24 0.64 -6.47 11.77
N LEU A 25 -0.03 -5.34 11.55
CA LEU A 25 0.61 -4.03 11.37
C LEU A 25 0.50 -3.19 12.66
N LEU A 26 1.59 -3.11 13.43
CA LEU A 26 1.67 -2.38 14.70
C LEU A 26 2.47 -1.07 14.58
N GLY A 27 2.20 -0.14 15.49
CA GLY A 27 2.90 1.14 15.58
C GLY A 27 2.03 2.24 16.20
N PRO A 28 2.61 3.39 16.59
CA PRO A 28 1.87 4.49 17.21
C PRO A 28 0.89 5.16 16.23
N ASN A 29 -0.02 5.97 16.77
CA ASN A 29 -0.89 6.80 15.95
C ASN A 29 -0.06 7.74 15.08
N GLY A 30 -0.47 7.93 13.82
CA GLY A 30 0.28 8.74 12.85
C GLY A 30 1.43 8.03 12.13
N ALA A 31 1.80 6.79 12.50
CA ALA A 31 2.90 6.05 11.87
C ALA A 31 2.68 5.62 10.39
N GLY A 32 1.57 6.01 9.77
CA GLY A 32 1.27 5.66 8.38
C GLY A 32 0.56 4.31 8.17
N LYS A 33 0.15 3.61 9.24
CA LYS A 33 -0.52 2.29 9.17
C LYS A 33 -1.75 2.29 8.26
N THR A 34 -2.70 3.20 8.51
CA THR A 34 -3.91 3.35 7.71
C THR A 34 -3.58 3.74 6.26
N THR A 35 -2.54 4.52 6.04
CA THR A 35 -2.08 4.87 4.69
C THR A 35 -1.56 3.65 3.95
N LEU A 36 -0.72 2.82 4.58
CA LEU A 36 -0.24 1.57 4.00
C LEU A 36 -1.40 0.62 3.69
N LEU A 37 -2.31 0.41 4.65
CA LEU A 37 -3.48 -0.45 4.45
C LEU A 37 -4.40 0.05 3.33
N ARG A 38 -4.60 1.37 3.19
CA ARG A 38 -5.37 1.94 2.07
C ARG A 38 -4.69 1.71 0.71
N ILE A 39 -3.36 1.72 0.67
CA ILE A 39 -2.62 1.39 -0.55
C ILE A 39 -2.76 -0.09 -0.90
N LEU A 40 -2.59 -0.99 0.08
CA LEU A 40 -2.76 -2.43 -0.11
C LEU A 40 -4.22 -2.79 -0.45
N ALA A 41 -5.20 -2.07 0.09
CA ALA A 41 -6.60 -2.19 -0.29
C ALA A 41 -6.93 -1.54 -1.66
N THR A 42 -5.92 -1.03 -2.36
CA THR A 42 -6.01 -0.33 -3.65
C THR A 42 -6.87 0.94 -3.64
N VAL A 43 -7.26 1.44 -2.47
CA VAL A 43 -8.06 2.67 -2.29
C VAL A 43 -7.21 3.93 -2.52
N LEU A 44 -5.89 3.81 -2.31
CA LEU A 44 -4.94 4.90 -2.45
C LEU A 44 -3.76 4.46 -3.31
N ALA A 45 -3.29 5.30 -4.23
CA ALA A 45 -2.04 5.07 -4.94
C ALA A 45 -0.84 5.61 -4.14
N PRO A 46 0.31 4.90 -4.11
CA PRO A 46 1.57 5.47 -3.63
C PRO A 46 2.01 6.62 -4.56
N ASP A 47 2.81 7.55 -4.05
CA ASP A 47 3.37 8.62 -4.89
C ASP A 47 4.65 8.16 -5.59
N ALA A 48 5.37 7.18 -5.02
CA ALA A 48 6.54 6.57 -5.62
C ALA A 48 6.72 5.11 -5.20
N GLY A 49 7.43 4.35 -6.04
CA GLY A 49 7.60 2.91 -5.89
C GLY A 49 6.46 2.10 -6.50
N GLN A 50 6.45 0.79 -6.24
CA GLN A 50 5.51 -0.16 -6.83
C GLN A 50 4.85 -0.99 -5.74
N VAL A 51 3.68 -1.53 -6.07
CA VAL A 51 2.93 -2.47 -5.26
C VAL A 51 2.46 -3.58 -6.18
N ARG A 52 2.63 -4.84 -5.77
CA ARG A 52 2.08 -6.00 -6.46
C ARG A 52 1.24 -6.78 -5.46
N LEU A 53 0.01 -7.08 -5.82
CA LEU A 53 -0.95 -7.79 -4.96
C LEU A 53 -1.46 -9.00 -5.72
N LEU A 54 -1.35 -10.19 -5.12
CA LEU A 54 -1.82 -11.44 -5.74
C LEU A 54 -1.26 -11.62 -7.17
N GLY A 55 0.01 -11.27 -7.38
CA GLY A 55 0.68 -11.33 -8.69
C GLY A 55 0.34 -10.20 -9.67
N ARG A 56 -0.55 -9.26 -9.30
CA ARG A 56 -1.09 -8.21 -10.19
C ARG A 56 -0.64 -6.80 -9.79
N ASP A 57 -0.63 -5.88 -10.75
CA ASP A 57 -0.25 -4.47 -10.55
C ASP A 57 -1.50 -3.55 -10.51
N PRO A 58 -1.90 -3.02 -9.34
CA PRO A 58 -3.09 -2.17 -9.22
C PRO A 58 -2.98 -0.81 -9.93
N ALA A 59 -1.81 -0.42 -10.45
CA ALA A 59 -1.69 0.74 -11.33
C ALA A 59 -2.39 0.51 -12.67
N ARG A 60 -2.52 -0.74 -13.11
CA ARG A 60 -3.28 -1.13 -14.30
C ARG A 60 -4.76 -1.29 -13.97
N SER A 61 -5.62 -0.68 -14.76
CA SER A 61 -7.07 -0.67 -14.51
C SER A 61 -7.69 -2.08 -14.50
N GLN A 62 -7.23 -2.97 -15.40
CA GLN A 62 -7.70 -4.36 -15.46
C GLN A 62 -7.32 -5.14 -14.21
N ASP A 63 -6.03 -5.20 -13.88
CA ASP A 63 -5.48 -5.81 -12.67
C ASP A 63 -6.18 -5.32 -11.39
N ARG A 64 -6.42 -4.01 -11.27
CA ARG A 64 -7.09 -3.43 -10.09
C ARG A 64 -8.52 -3.92 -9.92
N LEU A 65 -9.27 -4.11 -11.02
CA LEU A 65 -10.62 -4.66 -10.96
C LEU A 65 -10.59 -6.13 -10.50
N GLU A 66 -9.61 -6.90 -10.96
CA GLU A 66 -9.45 -8.30 -10.56
C GLU A 66 -9.00 -8.47 -9.10
N ILE A 67 -8.19 -7.54 -8.57
CA ILE A 67 -7.78 -7.54 -7.15
C ILE A 67 -8.98 -7.26 -6.22
N ARG A 68 -9.96 -6.46 -6.68
CA ARG A 68 -11.11 -6.02 -5.87
C ARG A 68 -12.36 -6.90 -5.97
N ARG A 69 -12.36 -7.89 -6.87
CA ARG A 69 -13.43 -8.90 -6.95
C ARG A 69 -13.32 -9.86 -5.78
#